data_AF-A0A0G0M5D5-F1
#
_entry.id   AF-A0A0G0M5D5-F1
#
_cell.length_a   1.000
_cell.length_b   1.000
_cell.length_c   1.000
_cell.angle_alpha   90.00
_cell.angle_beta   90.00
_cell.angle_gamma   90.00
#
_symmetry.space_group_name_H-M   'P 1'
#
loop_
_entity.id
_entity.type
_entity.pdbx_description
1 polymer ?
#
loop_
_entity_poly.entity_id
_entity_poly.type
_entity_poly.pdbx_seq_one_letter_code
_entity_poly.pdbx_strand_id
1 'polypeptide(L)'
;MPVVAPQETDGTLEITYDINGTKGNGDANLIQDSPWVLLTYQPGVAVTLNADNGTSIVLNKIASSPIPSAGKILIDNELINFTSVSNVTDTTIQLDGLTREYSFDGGVSYITKTSTHAANTAVFFVAENVSGAVNKVMTLNSDGSATTGNLITWNPNLADSAEKTIFGGKKLTDLAFKVVANDSDLLNPLNAANATTANKTLDLESPSVSSVAADLTTVLEPEKSSGIFGISKTIPVKITFSEPVVTQGDLTIKLDMGNSRVSNCVINISGTAVDNSTCNVTINEGDSSNDLSLISGAAIVGTINDVVSNVTVNPALPVKTDLHDSPDIKVDGVKPTVTSITETSNNANNKKAKPGDKITLSIATSETLKTGTKPVVQIAGHDATVSGTESPYTAEYTFAASNNTDSEGDAVFTITLIDTAENASETFNEGNTNISGGTVVFDRTLPTISNISITSNNSLDNKKAKVGDVVSMTFLASEPLQTPVVKIARANDDSPKAADTITNVGQ
;
A
#
# COMPACT_ATOMS: atom_id res chain seq x y z
N MET A 1 -36.85 -6.55 29.22
CA MET A 1 -35.77 -7.09 28.35
C MET A 1 -34.86 -5.92 28.02
N PRO A 2 -33.51 -6.05 28.03
CA PRO A 2 -32.66 -4.90 27.74
C PRO A 2 -32.83 -4.57 26.25
N VAL A 3 -33.57 -3.51 25.98
CA VAL A 3 -33.56 -2.85 24.68
C VAL A 3 -32.35 -1.93 24.73
N VAL A 4 -31.26 -2.37 24.11
CA VAL A 4 -30.13 -1.51 23.78
C VAL A 4 -30.65 -0.56 22.71
N ALA A 5 -31.00 0.68 23.07
CA ALA A 5 -31.08 1.73 22.06
C ALA A 5 -29.64 1.94 21.55
N PRO A 6 -29.32 1.87 20.25
CA PRO A 6 -27.97 2.15 19.76
C PRO A 6 -27.59 3.63 19.98
N GLN A 7 -26.31 3.94 19.83
CA GLN A 7 -25.83 5.32 19.68
C GLN A 7 -26.02 5.70 18.21
N GLU A 8 -26.48 6.91 17.93
CA GLU A 8 -26.67 7.39 16.56
C GLU A 8 -25.32 7.80 15.95
N THR A 9 -25.28 7.92 14.62
CA THR A 9 -24.06 8.22 13.82
C THR A 9 -23.35 9.53 14.20
N ASP A 10 -24.03 10.43 14.89
CA ASP A 10 -23.51 11.72 15.36
C ASP A 10 -23.02 11.67 16.82
N GLY A 11 -22.97 10.48 17.40
CA GLY A 11 -22.57 10.23 18.78
C GLY A 11 -23.68 10.45 19.80
N THR A 12 -24.92 10.77 19.38
CA THR A 12 -26.04 10.99 20.30
C THR A 12 -26.59 9.70 20.89
N LEU A 13 -27.12 9.83 22.11
CA LEU A 13 -27.62 8.73 22.90
C LEU A 13 -29.09 8.94 23.24
N GLU A 14 -29.95 8.06 22.75
CA GLU A 14 -31.35 8.04 23.16
C GLU A 14 -31.56 7.20 24.43
N ILE A 15 -32.24 7.81 25.41
CA ILE A 15 -32.62 7.17 26.67
C ILE A 15 -34.13 7.31 26.83
N THR A 16 -34.79 6.15 26.87
CA THR A 16 -36.22 6.05 27.19
C THR A 16 -36.42 5.84 28.68
N TYR A 17 -37.37 6.54 29.28
CA TYR A 17 -37.68 6.43 30.71
C TYR A 17 -39.16 6.64 31.00
N ASP A 18 -39.57 6.16 32.17
CA ASP A 18 -40.92 6.32 32.71
C ASP A 18 -40.86 7.25 33.91
N ILE A 19 -41.86 8.12 34.04
CA ILE A 19 -41.96 9.03 35.20
C ILE A 19 -43.03 8.48 36.13
N ASN A 20 -42.62 8.14 37.36
CA ASN A 20 -43.53 7.75 38.42
C ASN A 20 -43.69 8.92 39.40
N GLY A 21 -44.89 9.50 39.49
CA GLY A 21 -45.27 10.37 40.59
C GLY A 21 -46.01 9.59 41.67
N THR A 22 -45.90 10.03 42.93
CA THR A 22 -46.77 9.56 44.02
C THR A 22 -47.75 10.66 44.39
N LYS A 23 -49.01 10.29 44.55
CA LYS A 23 -50.09 11.18 44.99
C LYS A 23 -49.73 11.84 46.33
N GLY A 24 -49.65 13.17 46.36
CA GLY A 24 -49.58 13.94 47.60
C GLY A 24 -50.82 13.70 48.47
N ASN A 25 -50.61 13.62 49.78
CA ASN A 25 -51.67 13.30 50.73
C ASN A 25 -52.54 14.53 51.00
N GLY A 26 -53.65 14.72 50.26
CA GLY A 26 -54.65 15.74 50.59
C GLY A 26 -55.40 16.40 49.44
N ASP A 27 -54.95 16.29 48.18
CA ASP A 27 -55.58 17.01 47.08
C ASP A 27 -56.74 16.24 46.40
N ALA A 28 -57.80 16.99 46.09
CA ALA A 28 -59.04 16.49 45.50
C ALA A 28 -58.97 16.26 43.99
N ASN A 29 -57.96 16.82 43.29
CA ASN A 29 -57.73 16.66 41.86
C ASN A 29 -56.25 16.34 41.57
N LEU A 30 -56.02 15.42 40.63
CA LEU A 30 -54.69 15.01 40.13
C LEU A 30 -54.09 16.12 39.27
N ILE A 31 -53.38 17.07 39.87
CA ILE A 31 -52.58 18.04 39.14
C ILE A 31 -51.20 18.09 39.79
N GLN A 32 -50.29 17.24 39.32
CA GLN A 32 -48.86 17.43 39.55
C GLN A 32 -48.30 18.04 38.26
N ASP A 33 -48.35 19.36 38.18
CA ASP A 33 -48.03 20.09 36.95
C ASP A 33 -46.53 20.37 36.77
N SER A 34 -45.59 19.80 37.55
CA SER A 34 -44.18 20.24 37.45
C SER A 34 -43.08 19.29 37.96
N PRO A 35 -43.00 17.99 37.58
CA PRO A 35 -41.75 17.26 37.78
C PRO A 35 -40.67 17.78 36.80
N TRP A 36 -39.61 18.42 37.32
CA TRP A 36 -38.43 18.75 36.51
C TRP A 36 -37.55 17.52 36.40
N VAL A 37 -37.17 17.16 35.18
CA VAL A 37 -36.35 15.95 34.92
C VAL A 37 -34.94 16.30 34.50
N LEU A 38 -33.98 15.57 35.08
CA LEU A 38 -32.56 15.64 34.82
C LEU A 38 -32.00 14.27 34.46
N LEU A 39 -31.12 14.21 33.46
CA LEU A 39 -30.31 13.03 33.17
C LEU A 39 -28.99 13.11 33.93
N THR A 40 -28.64 12.04 34.64
CA THR A 40 -27.33 11.88 35.24
C THR A 40 -26.67 10.58 34.76
N TYR A 41 -25.35 10.56 34.76
CA TYR A 41 -24.54 9.43 34.32
C TYR A 41 -23.41 9.18 35.32
N GLN A 42 -23.01 7.92 35.44
CA GLN A 42 -21.76 7.54 36.06
C GLN A 42 -20.84 7.03 34.95
N PRO A 43 -19.58 7.49 34.90
CA PRO A 43 -18.61 6.93 33.97
C PRO A 43 -18.54 5.40 34.10
N GLY A 44 -18.09 4.70 33.04
CA GLY A 44 -18.01 3.23 33.02
C GLY A 44 -17.13 2.60 34.11
N VAL A 45 -16.44 3.45 34.88
CA VAL A 45 -15.70 3.13 36.09
C VAL A 45 -16.42 3.75 37.27
N ALA A 46 -16.80 2.92 38.25
CA ALA A 46 -17.59 3.36 39.39
C ALA A 46 -16.86 4.48 40.17
N VAL A 47 -17.40 5.70 40.10
CA VAL A 47 -16.94 6.85 40.87
C VAL A 47 -17.74 6.89 42.18
N THR A 48 -17.05 6.85 43.31
CA THR A 48 -17.70 6.84 44.63
C THR A 48 -17.19 7.95 45.52
N LEU A 49 -17.99 8.34 46.51
CA LEU A 49 -17.57 9.30 47.51
C LEU A 49 -16.46 8.71 48.37
N ASN A 50 -15.33 9.42 48.49
CA ASN A 50 -14.29 9.13 49.48
C ASN A 50 -14.56 9.89 50.77
N ALA A 51 -14.71 11.21 50.68
CA ALA A 51 -14.95 12.09 51.82
C ALA A 51 -15.71 13.35 51.40
N ASP A 52 -16.59 13.82 52.29
CA ASP A 52 -17.24 15.12 52.20
C ASP A 52 -16.79 15.99 53.39
N ASN A 53 -16.01 17.03 53.10
CA ASN A 53 -15.46 17.94 54.10
C ASN A 53 -16.28 19.25 54.24
N GLY A 54 -17.46 19.31 53.62
CA GLY A 54 -18.31 20.51 53.60
C GLY A 54 -17.90 21.51 52.51
N THR A 55 -16.62 21.89 52.45
CA THR A 55 -16.08 22.85 51.45
C THR A 55 -15.49 22.19 50.21
N SER A 56 -15.17 20.90 50.28
CA SER A 56 -14.63 20.10 49.18
C SER A 56 -15.15 18.67 49.27
N ILE A 57 -15.25 18.00 48.13
CA ILE A 57 -15.61 16.59 48.03
C ILE A 57 -14.45 15.83 47.40
N VAL A 58 -14.03 14.74 48.04
CA VAL A 58 -13.04 13.82 47.48
C VAL A 58 -13.77 12.62 46.92
N LEU A 59 -13.49 12.28 45.67
CA LEU A 59 -14.04 11.10 45.01
C LEU A 59 -12.95 10.04 44.85
N ASN A 60 -13.33 8.78 45.05
CA ASN A 60 -12.55 7.64 44.55
C ASN A 60 -12.80 7.50 43.05
N LYS A 61 -11.72 7.35 42.29
CA LYS A 61 -11.74 7.14 40.84
C LYS A 61 -10.62 6.20 40.43
N ILE A 62 -10.52 5.92 39.13
CA ILE A 62 -9.29 5.39 38.55
C ILE A 62 -8.65 6.45 37.64
N ALA A 63 -7.42 6.21 37.18
CA ALA A 63 -6.67 7.17 36.38
C ALA A 63 -7.44 7.59 35.11
N SER A 64 -8.17 6.66 34.50
CA SER A 64 -8.94 6.87 33.27
C SER A 64 -10.36 7.39 33.45
N SER A 65 -10.84 7.62 34.69
CA SER A 65 -12.21 8.12 34.91
C SER A 65 -12.39 9.52 34.29
N PRO A 66 -13.33 9.71 33.35
CA PRO A 66 -13.62 11.02 32.78
C PRO A 66 -14.46 11.84 33.76
N ILE A 67 -13.78 12.75 34.47
CA ILE A 67 -14.40 13.68 35.42
C ILE A 67 -14.44 15.07 34.77
N PRO A 68 -15.61 15.71 34.64
CA PRO A 68 -15.70 17.09 34.16
C PRO A 68 -14.85 18.03 35.01
N SER A 69 -14.27 19.06 34.38
CA SER A 69 -13.47 20.09 35.08
C SER A 69 -14.32 21.01 35.97
N ALA A 70 -15.60 21.14 35.67
CA ALA A 70 -16.64 21.83 36.44
C ALA A 70 -18.00 21.20 36.12
N GLY A 71 -19.02 21.42 36.96
CA GLY A 71 -20.38 20.96 36.69
C GLY A 71 -21.18 20.64 37.95
N LYS A 72 -22.15 19.72 37.83
CA LYS A 72 -22.99 19.27 38.94
C LYS A 72 -22.87 17.76 39.15
N ILE A 73 -22.89 17.34 40.40
CA ILE A 73 -22.99 15.94 40.79
C ILE A 73 -24.23 15.70 41.64
N LEU A 74 -24.69 14.46 41.63
CA LEU A 74 -25.72 13.92 42.49
C LEU A 74 -25.12 12.84 43.37
N ILE A 75 -25.23 13.03 44.69
CA ILE A 75 -24.88 12.03 45.70
C ILE A 75 -26.13 11.75 46.52
N ASP A 76 -26.56 10.49 46.59
CA ASP A 76 -27.87 10.11 47.14
C ASP A 76 -29.01 10.93 46.48
N ASN A 77 -29.51 11.94 47.20
CA ASN A 77 -30.56 12.86 46.80
C ASN A 77 -30.12 14.35 46.83
N GLU A 78 -28.83 14.63 47.02
CA GLU A 78 -28.28 15.99 47.09
C GLU A 78 -27.57 16.37 45.79
N LEU A 79 -27.93 17.52 45.22
CA LEU A 79 -27.30 18.10 44.04
C LEU A 79 -26.24 19.12 44.44
N ILE A 80 -25.03 18.95 43.92
CA ILE A 80 -23.87 19.74 44.34
C ILE A 80 -23.17 20.27 43.08
N ASN A 81 -23.11 21.59 42.93
CA ASN A 81 -22.33 22.25 41.90
C ASN A 81 -20.87 22.36 42.36
N PHE A 82 -19.92 22.18 41.45
CA PHE A 82 -18.50 22.39 41.65
C PHE A 82 -17.93 23.20 40.49
N THR A 83 -16.96 24.06 40.78
CA THR A 83 -16.43 25.03 39.80
C THR A 83 -15.04 24.68 39.28
N SER A 84 -14.34 23.80 39.99
CA SER A 84 -13.03 23.32 39.58
C SER A 84 -12.73 21.95 40.20
N VAL A 85 -11.72 21.28 39.66
CA VAL A 85 -11.13 20.08 40.25
C VAL A 85 -9.67 20.34 40.64
N SER A 86 -9.22 19.73 41.72
CA SER A 86 -7.83 19.78 42.18
C SER A 86 -7.37 18.43 42.74
N ASN A 87 -6.09 18.35 43.16
CA ASN A 87 -5.51 17.18 43.83
C ASN A 87 -5.78 15.85 43.10
N VAL A 88 -5.70 15.88 41.76
CA VAL A 88 -5.97 14.72 40.91
C VAL A 88 -4.84 13.71 41.05
N THR A 89 -5.18 12.49 41.49
CA THR A 89 -4.27 11.33 41.51
C THR A 89 -4.86 10.20 40.67
N ASP A 90 -4.17 9.06 40.59
CA ASP A 90 -4.70 7.87 39.93
C ASP A 90 -5.94 7.31 40.65
N THR A 91 -6.07 7.52 41.95
CA THR A 91 -7.13 6.90 42.77
C THR A 91 -8.14 7.88 43.35
N THR A 92 -7.83 9.17 43.35
CA THR A 92 -8.68 10.22 43.93
C THR A 92 -8.72 11.49 43.10
N ILE A 93 -9.78 12.27 43.29
CA ILE A 93 -9.90 13.65 42.76
C ILE A 93 -10.67 14.50 43.76
N GLN A 94 -10.30 15.77 43.89
CA GLN A 94 -11.01 16.72 44.73
C GLN A 94 -11.85 17.67 43.87
N LEU A 95 -13.11 17.85 44.25
CA LEU A 95 -14.03 18.84 43.71
C LEU A 95 -14.06 20.06 44.62
N ASP A 96 -13.89 21.24 44.04
CA ASP A 96 -13.75 22.51 44.74
C ASP A 96 -14.80 23.54 44.31
N GLY A 97 -14.90 24.60 45.13
CA GLY A 97 -15.86 25.69 44.94
C GLY A 97 -17.30 25.18 44.97
N LEU A 98 -17.59 24.34 45.96
CA LEU A 98 -18.87 23.67 46.08
C LEU A 98 -19.99 24.66 46.38
N THR A 99 -21.05 24.60 45.59
CA THR A 99 -22.33 25.23 45.90
C THR A 99 -23.38 24.13 45.97
N ARG A 100 -23.91 23.90 47.16
CA ARG A 100 -24.95 22.89 47.39
C ARG A 100 -26.29 23.55 47.07
N GLU A 101 -26.93 23.08 46.02
CA GLU A 101 -28.18 23.63 45.54
C GLU A 101 -29.34 22.77 46.06
N TYR A 102 -30.26 23.42 46.77
CA TYR A 102 -31.44 22.79 47.37
C TYR A 102 -32.68 22.90 46.47
N SER A 103 -32.54 23.50 45.29
CA SER A 103 -33.60 23.68 44.29
C SER A 103 -33.01 23.66 42.89
N PHE A 104 -33.77 23.12 41.94
CA PHE A 104 -33.42 23.07 40.52
C PHE A 104 -33.74 24.39 39.77
N ASP A 105 -34.39 25.37 40.42
CA ASP A 105 -34.92 26.60 39.79
C ASP A 105 -34.24 27.91 40.26
N GLY A 106 -33.21 27.85 41.13
CA GLY A 106 -32.59 29.06 41.68
C GLY A 106 -33.53 29.93 42.55
N GLY A 107 -34.75 29.45 42.85
CA GLY A 107 -35.72 30.07 43.74
C GLY A 107 -35.38 29.84 45.22
N VAL A 108 -35.35 30.94 45.97
CA VAL A 108 -35.10 30.99 47.42
C VAL A 108 -36.27 30.38 48.21
N SER A 109 -36.11 29.15 48.70
CA SER A 109 -36.48 28.68 50.07
C SER A 109 -36.82 27.19 50.12
N TYR A 110 -35.83 26.30 50.28
CA TYR A 110 -36.05 24.91 50.69
C TYR A 110 -34.94 24.45 51.65
N ILE A 111 -35.31 23.55 52.57
CA ILE A 111 -34.71 23.34 53.88
C ILE A 111 -33.28 22.78 53.83
N THR A 112 -32.40 23.45 54.56
CA THR A 112 -31.03 23.05 54.87
C THR A 112 -30.99 21.81 55.78
N LYS A 113 -30.46 20.71 55.25
CA LYS A 113 -29.55 19.87 56.03
C LYS A 113 -28.51 19.31 55.07
N THR A 114 -27.25 19.65 55.28
CA THR A 114 -26.12 18.96 54.65
C THR A 114 -26.33 17.47 54.89
N SER A 115 -26.55 16.70 53.82
CA SER A 115 -26.73 15.26 53.97
C SER A 115 -25.38 14.69 54.35
N THR A 116 -25.33 13.91 55.43
CA THR A 116 -24.12 13.15 55.72
C THR A 116 -24.09 11.97 54.78
N HIS A 117 -23.30 12.07 53.71
CA HIS A 117 -23.15 10.98 52.75
C HIS A 117 -22.22 9.90 53.29
N ALA A 118 -22.56 8.63 53.06
CA ALA A 118 -21.71 7.52 53.43
C ALA A 118 -20.52 7.40 52.48
N ALA A 119 -19.35 7.02 53.01
CA ALA A 119 -18.22 6.66 52.16
C ALA A 119 -18.60 5.49 51.24
N ASN A 120 -18.07 5.52 50.02
CA ASN A 120 -18.36 4.59 48.92
C ASN A 120 -19.77 4.71 48.30
N THR A 121 -20.56 5.74 48.65
CA THR A 121 -21.79 6.07 47.92
C THR A 121 -21.46 6.39 46.45
N ALA A 122 -22.26 5.88 45.52
CA ALA A 122 -22.11 6.17 44.09
C ALA A 122 -22.35 7.65 43.79
N VAL A 123 -21.49 8.23 42.97
CA VAL A 123 -21.60 9.62 42.51
C VAL A 123 -21.95 9.64 41.04
N PHE A 124 -23.05 10.32 40.71
CA PHE A 124 -23.51 10.52 39.35
C PHE A 124 -23.25 11.97 38.93
N PHE A 125 -22.73 12.19 37.73
CA PHE A 125 -22.56 13.50 37.13
C PHE A 125 -23.82 13.88 36.37
N VAL A 126 -24.19 15.15 36.40
CA VAL A 126 -25.28 15.67 35.57
C VAL A 126 -24.82 15.73 34.12
N ALA A 127 -25.62 15.16 33.21
CA ALA A 127 -25.37 15.22 31.78
C ALA A 127 -25.66 16.64 31.25
N GLU A 128 -24.63 17.31 30.72
CA GLU A 128 -24.80 18.54 29.92
C GLU A 128 -25.22 18.18 28.48
N ASN A 129 -25.67 19.16 27.67
CA ASN A 129 -26.02 18.96 26.24
C ASN A 129 -27.10 17.89 25.97
N VAL A 130 -28.13 17.90 26.81
CA VAL A 130 -29.30 17.02 26.71
C VAL A 130 -30.44 17.75 26.01
N SER A 131 -31.03 17.14 24.99
CA SER A 131 -32.22 17.61 24.29
C SER A 131 -33.43 16.71 24.62
N GLY A 132 -34.64 17.29 24.58
CA GLY A 132 -35.88 16.61 24.97
C GLY A 132 -36.62 17.32 26.10
N ALA A 133 -37.45 16.58 26.85
CA ALA A 133 -38.21 17.11 27.99
C ALA A 133 -37.36 17.32 29.26
N VAL A 134 -36.11 17.71 29.09
CA VAL A 134 -35.21 18.05 30.20
C VAL A 134 -35.56 19.45 30.66
N ASN A 135 -35.65 19.66 31.97
CA ASN A 135 -36.03 20.95 32.53
C ASN A 135 -37.37 21.50 31.99
N LYS A 136 -38.31 20.60 31.67
CA LYS A 136 -39.67 20.94 31.24
C LYS A 136 -40.70 20.22 32.09
N VAL A 137 -41.85 20.87 32.25
CA VAL A 137 -43.05 20.28 32.84
C VAL A 137 -43.47 19.04 32.03
N MET A 138 -43.64 17.91 32.72
CA MET A 138 -44.29 16.71 32.16
C MET A 138 -45.54 16.35 32.95
N THR A 139 -46.63 16.07 32.22
CA THR A 139 -47.95 15.81 32.79
C THR A 139 -48.15 14.31 33.01
N LEU A 140 -48.56 13.90 34.22
CA LEU A 140 -48.95 12.50 34.49
C LEU A 140 -50.29 12.14 33.80
N ASN A 141 -50.58 10.84 33.68
CA ASN A 141 -51.92 10.41 33.28
C ASN A 141 -52.97 10.89 34.29
N SER A 142 -54.22 11.04 33.84
CA SER A 142 -55.33 11.54 34.67
C SER A 142 -55.70 10.64 35.86
N ASP A 143 -55.11 9.44 35.96
CA ASP A 143 -55.25 8.49 37.07
C ASP A 143 -54.03 8.47 38.01
N GLY A 144 -53.04 9.33 37.76
CA GLY A 144 -51.77 9.38 38.50
C GLY A 144 -50.78 8.27 38.12
N SER A 145 -51.09 7.46 37.11
CA SER A 145 -50.16 6.45 36.60
C SER A 145 -49.02 7.10 35.80
N ALA A 146 -47.94 6.35 35.65
CA ALA A 146 -46.74 6.78 34.95
C ALA A 146 -47.04 7.14 33.49
N THR A 147 -46.51 8.27 33.02
CA THR A 147 -46.28 8.42 31.58
C THR A 147 -45.08 7.57 31.20
N THR A 148 -45.31 6.63 30.28
CA THR A 148 -44.27 5.70 29.84
C THR A 148 -43.66 6.13 28.51
N GLY A 149 -42.40 5.76 28.29
CA GLY A 149 -41.76 5.94 26.99
C GLY A 149 -41.29 7.36 26.67
N ASN A 150 -41.02 8.20 27.68
CA ASN A 150 -40.46 9.53 27.46
C ASN A 150 -39.01 9.42 26.97
N LEU A 151 -38.59 10.34 26.10
CA LEU A 151 -37.28 10.33 25.45
C LEU A 151 -36.42 11.52 25.89
N ILE A 152 -35.18 11.24 26.31
CA ILE A 152 -34.11 12.22 26.42
C ILE A 152 -33.00 11.79 25.46
N THR A 153 -32.49 12.74 24.68
CA THR A 153 -31.34 12.53 23.81
C THR A 153 -30.16 13.27 24.43
N TRP A 154 -29.05 12.58 24.64
CA TRP A 154 -27.82 13.17 25.18
C TRP A 154 -26.75 13.23 24.10
N ASN A 155 -26.17 14.42 23.88
CA ASN A 155 -24.99 14.58 23.04
C ASN A 155 -23.75 14.90 23.89
N PRO A 156 -22.95 13.89 24.29
CA PRO A 156 -21.79 14.11 25.15
C PRO A 156 -20.62 14.86 24.46
N ASN A 157 -20.70 15.08 23.14
CA ASN A 157 -19.66 15.73 22.33
C ASN A 157 -20.12 17.07 21.71
N LEU A 158 -21.30 17.61 22.06
CA LEU A 158 -21.75 18.88 21.49
C LEU A 158 -20.85 20.03 21.97
N ALA A 159 -20.09 20.57 21.02
CA ALA A 159 -19.13 21.65 21.22
C ALA A 159 -19.84 23.01 21.32
N ASP A 160 -20.53 23.29 22.43
CA ASP A 160 -20.86 24.68 22.76
C ASP A 160 -19.66 25.29 23.51
N SER A 161 -18.80 25.95 22.73
CA SER A 161 -17.51 26.58 23.08
C SER A 161 -16.33 25.64 23.40
N ALA A 162 -15.12 26.14 23.09
CA ALA A 162 -13.86 25.41 23.12
C ALA A 162 -13.64 24.72 24.49
N GLU A 163 -13.32 23.41 24.45
CA GLU A 163 -12.90 22.56 25.59
C GLU A 163 -13.97 21.86 26.45
N LYS A 164 -15.15 21.54 25.93
CA LYS A 164 -16.16 20.75 26.69
C LYS A 164 -16.55 19.39 26.11
N THR A 165 -15.60 18.62 25.55
CA THR A 165 -15.81 17.17 25.37
C THR A 165 -15.52 16.47 26.70
N ILE A 166 -16.56 16.09 27.45
CA ILE A 166 -16.46 15.42 28.76
C ILE A 166 -15.61 14.15 28.70
N PHE A 167 -15.63 13.48 27.56
CA PHE A 167 -14.95 12.20 27.33
C PHE A 167 -13.67 12.31 26.52
N GLY A 168 -13.32 13.49 26.02
CA GLY A 168 -12.09 13.71 25.23
C GLY A 168 -11.95 12.76 24.04
N GLY A 169 -13.06 12.39 23.38
CA GLY A 169 -13.10 11.45 22.26
C GLY A 169 -12.84 9.98 22.63
N LYS A 170 -12.76 9.63 23.92
CA LYS A 170 -12.45 8.26 24.36
C LYS A 170 -13.67 7.35 24.33
N LYS A 171 -13.45 6.10 23.91
CA LYS A 171 -14.39 4.98 24.06
C LYS A 171 -14.64 4.66 25.54
N LEU A 172 -15.91 4.52 25.92
CA LEU A 172 -16.32 4.11 27.26
C LEU A 172 -17.21 2.88 27.18
N THR A 173 -16.79 1.83 27.87
CA THR A 173 -17.65 0.65 28.05
C THR A 173 -18.56 0.90 29.24
N ASP A 174 -19.83 0.50 29.14
CA ASP A 174 -20.70 0.31 30.30
C ASP A 174 -21.05 1.56 31.13
N LEU A 175 -21.54 2.63 30.50
CA LEU A 175 -22.10 3.78 31.23
C LEU A 175 -23.37 3.41 31.98
N ALA A 176 -23.48 3.87 33.24
CA ALA A 176 -24.69 3.76 34.03
C ALA A 176 -25.45 5.10 34.03
N PHE A 177 -26.75 5.06 33.74
CA PHE A 177 -27.60 6.23 33.68
C PHE A 177 -28.66 6.24 34.77
N LYS A 178 -28.98 7.42 35.28
CA LYS A 178 -30.09 7.65 36.19
C LYS A 178 -30.87 8.87 35.71
N VAL A 179 -32.18 8.69 35.55
CA VAL A 179 -33.09 9.82 35.30
C VAL A 179 -33.71 10.20 36.62
N VAL A 180 -33.68 11.49 36.90
CA VAL A 180 -34.03 12.05 38.20
C VAL A 180 -35.13 13.06 37.99
N ALA A 181 -36.25 12.87 38.67
CA ALA A 181 -37.35 13.83 38.67
C ALA A 181 -37.44 14.50 40.04
N ASN A 182 -37.64 15.81 40.06
CA ASN A 182 -37.98 16.54 41.28
C ASN A 182 -39.39 17.11 41.23
N ASP A 183 -40.14 16.95 42.31
CA ASP A 183 -41.40 17.63 42.54
C ASP A 183 -41.15 19.04 43.11
N SER A 184 -41.97 20.00 42.71
CA SER A 184 -41.97 21.34 43.31
C SER A 184 -42.52 21.37 44.75
N ASP A 185 -43.18 20.28 45.21
CA ASP A 185 -43.71 20.18 46.57
C ASP A 185 -42.60 20.08 47.63
N LEU A 186 -42.70 20.94 48.65
CA LEU A 186 -41.76 21.21 49.75
C LEU A 186 -41.37 19.99 50.60
N LEU A 187 -42.03 18.85 50.43
CA LEU A 187 -41.99 17.72 51.37
C LEU A 187 -41.59 16.37 50.76
N ASN A 188 -41.47 16.25 49.44
CA ASN A 188 -41.09 14.98 48.81
C ASN A 188 -39.64 15.03 48.32
N PRO A 189 -38.72 14.24 48.91
CA PRO A 189 -37.36 14.14 48.41
C PRO A 189 -37.37 13.56 46.99
N LEU A 190 -36.37 13.96 46.20
CA LEU A 190 -36.03 13.47 44.87
C LEU A 190 -36.46 12.00 44.64
N ASN A 191 -37.55 11.80 43.91
CA ASN A 191 -38.00 10.47 43.55
C ASN A 191 -37.19 10.02 42.33
N ALA A 192 -36.22 9.13 42.57
CA ALA A 192 -35.49 8.48 41.50
C ALA A 192 -36.46 7.61 40.69
N ALA A 193 -36.93 8.11 39.54
CA ALA A 193 -37.53 7.26 38.53
C ALA A 193 -36.50 6.16 38.20
N ASN A 194 -36.95 4.91 38.21
CA ASN A 194 -36.09 3.73 38.20
C ASN A 194 -35.01 3.84 37.12
N ALA A 195 -33.75 3.85 37.55
CA ALA A 195 -32.61 3.73 36.67
C ALA A 195 -32.72 2.40 35.92
N THR A 196 -32.82 2.45 34.59
CA THR A 196 -32.47 1.29 33.78
C THR A 196 -30.96 1.12 33.89
N THR A 197 -30.49 0.26 34.80
CA THR A 197 -29.07 -0.08 34.96
C THR A 197 -28.56 -0.97 33.82
N ALA A 198 -28.99 -0.68 32.59
CA ALA A 198 -28.40 -1.24 31.39
C ALA A 198 -27.13 -0.45 31.12
N ASN A 199 -26.00 -1.02 31.51
CA ASN A 199 -24.69 -0.57 31.09
C ASN A 199 -24.68 -0.39 29.57
N LYS A 200 -24.45 0.84 29.09
CA LYS A 200 -24.43 1.14 27.65
C LYS A 200 -23.01 1.38 27.20
N THR A 201 -22.58 0.66 26.16
CA THR A 201 -21.31 0.92 25.47
C THR A 201 -21.46 2.22 24.69
N LEU A 202 -20.59 3.18 24.96
CA LEU A 202 -20.52 4.46 24.28
C LEU A 202 -19.19 4.53 23.53
N ASP A 203 -19.25 4.71 22.22
CA ASP A 203 -18.08 4.80 21.38
C ASP A 203 -18.05 6.14 20.66
N LEU A 204 -17.02 6.93 20.93
CA LEU A 204 -16.89 8.32 20.51
C LEU A 204 -15.64 8.55 19.65
N GLU A 205 -14.84 7.51 19.45
CA GLU A 205 -13.63 7.58 18.67
C GLU A 205 -13.99 7.29 17.21
N SER A 206 -13.54 8.13 16.29
CA SER A 206 -13.70 7.82 14.86
C SER A 206 -12.64 6.81 14.45
N PRO A 207 -12.96 5.82 13.62
CA PRO A 207 -12.00 4.81 13.21
C PRO A 207 -10.85 5.44 12.41
N SER A 208 -9.63 4.90 12.55
CA SER A 208 -8.45 5.35 11.81
C SER A 208 -7.70 4.17 11.18
N VAL A 209 -6.75 4.48 10.30
CA VAL A 209 -5.82 3.48 9.77
C VAL A 209 -4.62 3.38 10.71
N SER A 210 -4.35 2.18 11.23
CA SER A 210 -3.27 1.93 12.19
C SER A 210 -1.96 1.55 11.48
N SER A 211 -2.04 0.81 10.37
CA SER A 211 -0.87 0.48 9.54
C SER A 211 -1.26 0.13 8.11
N VAL A 212 -0.32 0.33 7.19
CA VAL A 212 -0.34 -0.21 5.83
C VAL A 212 1.00 -0.91 5.60
N ALA A 213 0.98 -2.19 5.24
CA ALA A 213 2.18 -3.02 5.07
C ALA A 213 2.00 -4.00 3.91
N ALA A 214 3.08 -4.44 3.26
CA ALA A 214 2.99 -5.56 2.33
C ALA A 214 2.86 -6.90 3.08
N ASP A 215 2.04 -7.82 2.57
CA ASP A 215 1.82 -9.15 3.15
C ASP A 215 2.47 -10.25 2.31
N LEU A 216 3.80 -10.39 2.41
CA LEU A 216 4.56 -11.35 1.60
C LEU A 216 4.37 -12.82 2.02
N THR A 217 3.45 -13.12 2.94
CA THR A 217 3.22 -14.50 3.42
C THR A 217 2.73 -15.43 2.30
N THR A 218 1.99 -14.88 1.33
CA THR A 218 1.42 -15.62 0.19
C THR A 218 2.26 -15.53 -1.09
N VAL A 219 3.31 -14.71 -1.09
CA VAL A 219 4.21 -14.54 -2.25
C VAL A 219 5.13 -15.77 -2.36
N LEU A 220 5.37 -16.22 -3.59
CA LEU A 220 6.26 -17.35 -3.88
C LEU A 220 7.71 -16.89 -4.08
N GLU A 221 8.63 -17.84 -4.09
CA GLU A 221 10.01 -17.57 -4.51
C GLU A 221 10.09 -17.41 -6.03
N PRO A 222 11.01 -16.56 -6.55
CA PRO A 222 12.08 -15.86 -5.81
C PRO A 222 11.69 -14.48 -5.26
N GLU A 223 10.51 -13.95 -5.58
CA GLU A 223 10.11 -12.58 -5.22
C GLU A 223 10.09 -12.39 -3.69
N LYS A 224 9.64 -13.41 -2.97
CA LYS A 224 9.58 -13.40 -1.50
C LYS A 224 10.93 -13.14 -0.84
N SER A 225 12.00 -13.81 -1.27
CA SER A 225 13.33 -13.67 -0.65
C SER A 225 14.14 -12.52 -1.22
N SER A 226 13.98 -12.21 -2.51
CA SER A 226 14.73 -11.14 -3.18
C SER A 226 14.14 -9.75 -2.93
N GLY A 227 12.83 -9.66 -2.69
CA GLY A 227 12.09 -8.41 -2.64
C GLY A 227 11.90 -7.75 -4.01
N ILE A 228 12.26 -8.39 -5.12
CA ILE A 228 12.19 -7.83 -6.47
C ILE A 228 10.96 -8.37 -7.19
N PHE A 229 10.09 -7.48 -7.70
CA PHE A 229 8.87 -7.83 -8.40
C PHE A 229 8.90 -7.33 -9.85
N GLY A 230 8.88 -8.29 -10.79
CA GLY A 230 8.80 -8.05 -12.24
C GLY A 230 7.39 -7.81 -12.77
N ILE A 231 7.27 -7.57 -14.08
CA ILE A 231 6.01 -7.39 -14.82
C ILE A 231 5.05 -8.56 -14.53
N SER A 232 3.77 -8.24 -14.36
CA SER A 232 2.68 -9.18 -14.03
C SER A 232 2.79 -9.87 -12.66
N LYS A 233 3.85 -9.65 -11.89
CA LYS A 233 3.91 -10.08 -10.48
C LYS A 233 3.00 -9.19 -9.63
N THR A 234 2.53 -9.73 -8.52
CA THR A 234 1.54 -9.08 -7.66
C THR A 234 2.08 -8.92 -6.24
N ILE A 235 1.89 -7.73 -5.68
CA ILE A 235 2.25 -7.37 -4.31
C ILE A 235 0.95 -7.24 -3.50
N PRO A 236 0.71 -8.13 -2.53
CA PRO A 236 -0.40 -7.98 -1.59
C PRO A 236 -0.09 -6.87 -0.57
N VAL A 237 -1.02 -5.93 -0.43
CA VAL A 237 -0.94 -4.79 0.50
C VAL A 237 -2.06 -4.91 1.51
N LYS A 238 -1.67 -5.05 2.78
CA LYS A 238 -2.55 -5.17 3.93
C LYS A 238 -2.72 -3.82 4.62
N ILE A 239 -3.97 -3.44 4.87
CA ILE A 239 -4.34 -2.33 5.73
C ILE A 239 -4.89 -2.86 7.05
N THR A 240 -4.50 -2.22 8.16
CA THR A 240 -5.03 -2.49 9.49
C THR A 240 -5.68 -1.23 10.04
N PHE A 241 -6.80 -1.39 10.73
CA PHE A 241 -7.59 -0.29 11.29
C PHE A 241 -7.36 -0.18 12.80
N SER A 242 -7.79 0.93 13.42
CA SER A 242 -7.78 1.11 14.89
C SER A 242 -8.80 0.20 15.59
N GLU A 243 -9.84 -0.20 14.87
CA GLU A 243 -10.94 -1.04 15.32
C GLU A 243 -11.68 -1.67 14.11
N PRO A 244 -12.66 -2.56 14.31
CA PRO A 244 -13.42 -3.13 13.20
C PRO A 244 -14.18 -2.08 12.39
N VAL A 245 -13.99 -2.06 11.06
CA VAL A 245 -14.65 -1.10 10.16
C VAL A 245 -15.42 -1.77 9.02
N VAL A 246 -16.38 -1.03 8.45
CA VAL A 246 -16.98 -1.24 7.13
C VAL A 246 -16.67 -0.04 6.22
N THR A 247 -16.70 -0.20 4.90
CA THR A 247 -16.48 0.93 3.98
C THR A 247 -17.79 1.39 3.33
N GLN A 248 -17.96 2.70 3.18
CA GLN A 248 -19.04 3.27 2.35
C GLN A 248 -18.54 3.42 0.91
N GLY A 249 -18.42 2.29 0.21
CA GLY A 249 -17.83 2.20 -1.13
C GLY A 249 -16.39 1.69 -1.12
N ASP A 250 -15.65 1.96 -2.19
CA ASP A 250 -14.27 1.50 -2.33
C ASP A 250 -13.32 2.36 -1.50
N LEU A 251 -12.45 1.70 -0.73
CA LEU A 251 -11.28 2.32 -0.11
C LEU A 251 -10.08 2.09 -1.02
N THR A 252 -9.49 3.15 -1.55
CA THR A 252 -8.36 3.09 -2.49
C THR A 252 -7.07 3.50 -1.80
N ILE A 253 -6.06 2.63 -1.88
CA ILE A 253 -4.68 2.91 -1.47
C ILE A 253 -3.86 3.19 -2.74
N LYS A 254 -3.15 4.32 -2.77
CA LYS A 254 -2.36 4.77 -3.92
C LYS A 254 -0.87 4.61 -3.65
N LEU A 255 -0.22 3.88 -4.54
CA LEU A 255 1.19 3.51 -4.44
C LEU A 255 1.99 4.23 -5.52
N ASP A 256 3.17 4.74 -5.14
CA ASP A 256 4.15 5.29 -6.07
C ASP A 256 4.92 4.13 -6.71
N MET A 257 4.74 3.96 -8.02
CA MET A 257 5.39 2.91 -8.81
C MET A 257 6.70 3.40 -9.43
N GLY A 258 7.15 4.60 -9.04
CA GLY A 258 8.26 5.33 -9.63
C GLY A 258 7.98 5.78 -11.07
N ASN A 259 8.95 6.44 -11.70
CA ASN A 259 8.78 7.05 -13.03
C ASN A 259 7.52 7.93 -13.18
N SER A 260 7.08 8.60 -12.11
CA SER A 260 5.81 9.37 -12.06
C SER A 260 4.54 8.54 -12.29
N ARG A 261 4.59 7.23 -12.03
CA ARG A 261 3.47 6.30 -12.20
C ARG A 261 2.86 5.96 -10.85
N VAL A 262 1.54 5.76 -10.84
CA VAL A 262 0.77 5.49 -9.63
C VAL A 262 -0.15 4.30 -9.88
N SER A 263 -0.18 3.36 -8.93
CA SER A 263 -1.11 2.24 -8.93
C SER A 263 -2.16 2.39 -7.82
N ASN A 264 -3.39 1.99 -8.12
CA ASN A 264 -4.50 2.00 -7.18
C ASN A 264 -4.77 0.57 -6.69
N CYS A 265 -4.65 0.36 -5.37
CA CYS A 265 -5.00 -0.87 -4.69
C CYS A 265 -6.38 -0.67 -4.04
N VAL A 266 -7.40 -1.36 -4.55
CA VAL A 266 -8.79 -1.14 -4.15
C VAL A 266 -9.23 -2.20 -3.14
N ILE A 267 -9.80 -1.73 -2.04
CA ILE A 267 -10.37 -2.54 -0.96
C ILE A 267 -11.88 -2.30 -0.92
N ASN A 268 -12.63 -3.39 -0.92
CA ASN A 268 -14.08 -3.36 -0.79
C ASN A 268 -14.48 -4.13 0.48
N ILE A 269 -14.96 -3.42 1.50
CA ILE A 269 -15.45 -4.01 2.76
C ILE A 269 -16.96 -3.81 2.80
N SER A 270 -17.69 -4.76 2.21
CA SER A 270 -19.15 -4.83 2.30
C SER A 270 -19.56 -5.93 3.28
N GLY A 271 -20.38 -5.60 4.28
CA GLY A 271 -20.95 -6.59 5.21
C GLY A 271 -20.35 -6.53 6.61
N THR A 272 -19.69 -7.62 7.03
CA THR A 272 -19.13 -7.75 8.39
C THR A 272 -17.96 -6.79 8.59
N ALA A 273 -17.93 -6.11 9.73
CA ALA A 273 -16.81 -5.25 10.10
C ALA A 273 -15.52 -6.07 10.27
N VAL A 274 -14.39 -5.52 9.83
CA VAL A 274 -13.08 -6.19 9.85
C VAL A 274 -11.99 -5.31 10.46
N ASP A 275 -11.05 -5.93 11.18
CA ASP A 275 -9.87 -5.24 11.74
C ASP A 275 -8.80 -4.94 10.67
N ASN A 276 -8.81 -5.69 9.57
CA ASN A 276 -7.84 -5.56 8.48
C ASN A 276 -8.42 -6.09 7.17
N SER A 277 -7.82 -5.66 6.06
CA SER A 277 -8.13 -6.17 4.72
C SER A 277 -6.88 -6.12 3.84
N THR A 278 -6.86 -6.89 2.76
CA THR A 278 -5.74 -6.97 1.83
C THR A 278 -6.23 -6.73 0.41
N CYS A 279 -5.52 -5.88 -0.33
CA CYS A 279 -5.68 -5.71 -1.77
C CYS A 279 -4.39 -6.11 -2.49
N ASN A 280 -4.45 -6.23 -3.81
CA ASN A 280 -3.35 -6.70 -4.64
C ASN A 280 -2.98 -5.64 -5.69
N VAL A 281 -1.69 -5.40 -5.87
CA VAL A 281 -1.16 -4.50 -6.91
C VAL A 281 -0.30 -5.29 -7.87
N THR A 282 -0.60 -5.17 -9.17
CA THR A 282 0.16 -5.85 -10.23
C THR A 282 1.14 -4.87 -10.87
N ILE A 283 2.38 -5.33 -11.10
CA ILE A 283 3.42 -4.54 -11.75
C ILE A 283 3.17 -4.48 -13.26
N ASN A 284 3.20 -3.27 -13.82
CA ASN A 284 3.03 -3.00 -15.24
C ASN A 284 4.36 -2.66 -15.91
N GLU A 285 4.41 -2.82 -17.23
CA GLU A 285 5.57 -2.42 -18.03
C GLU A 285 5.87 -0.92 -17.86
N GLY A 286 7.11 -0.59 -17.49
CA GLY A 286 7.63 0.74 -17.22
C GLY A 286 7.52 1.24 -15.76
N ASP A 287 6.89 0.48 -14.86
CA ASP A 287 7.00 0.73 -13.41
C ASP A 287 8.45 0.51 -12.97
N SER A 288 8.99 1.33 -12.06
CA SER A 288 10.37 1.18 -11.57
C SER A 288 10.55 1.94 -10.26
N SER A 289 10.60 1.21 -9.14
CA SER A 289 10.88 1.77 -7.83
C SER A 289 11.93 0.96 -7.09
N ASN A 290 12.90 1.64 -6.48
CA ASN A 290 13.86 1.00 -5.58
C ASN A 290 13.25 0.62 -4.23
N ASP A 291 12.13 1.26 -3.88
CA ASP A 291 11.42 0.99 -2.64
C ASP A 291 9.95 1.40 -2.80
N LEU A 292 9.04 0.43 -2.76
CA LEU A 292 7.62 0.69 -2.97
C LEU A 292 7.07 1.54 -1.82
N SER A 293 6.50 2.69 -2.13
CA SER A 293 5.93 3.59 -1.14
C SER A 293 4.50 4.00 -1.48
N LEU A 294 3.81 4.56 -0.49
CA LEU A 294 2.58 5.31 -0.73
C LEU A 294 2.90 6.64 -1.43
N ILE A 295 1.98 7.19 -2.22
CA ILE A 295 2.16 8.53 -2.80
C ILE A 295 2.18 9.61 -1.71
N SER A 296 2.89 10.72 -1.96
CA SER A 296 2.84 11.88 -1.07
C SER A 296 1.47 12.58 -1.14
N GLY A 297 0.77 12.67 0.00
CA GLY A 297 -0.56 13.27 0.11
C GLY A 297 -1.71 12.41 -0.42
N ALA A 298 -2.88 12.47 0.22
CA ALA A 298 -4.12 11.75 -0.15
C ALA A 298 -3.90 10.30 -0.67
N ALA A 299 -3.01 9.55 -0.02
CA ALA A 299 -2.66 8.19 -0.43
C ALA A 299 -3.78 7.19 -0.16
N ILE A 300 -4.64 7.48 0.82
CA ILE A 300 -5.81 6.68 1.15
C ILE A 300 -7.05 7.55 0.85
N VAL A 301 -7.91 7.05 -0.03
CA VAL A 301 -9.12 7.75 -0.49
C VAL A 301 -10.32 6.84 -0.30
N GLY A 302 -11.37 7.35 0.35
CA GLY A 302 -12.58 6.59 0.66
C GLY A 302 -13.08 6.89 2.07
N THR A 303 -14.11 6.16 2.50
CA THR A 303 -14.76 6.37 3.80
C THR A 303 -14.78 5.06 4.58
N ILE A 304 -14.33 5.12 5.84
CA ILE A 304 -14.44 4.02 6.81
C ILE A 304 -15.44 4.41 7.90
N ASN A 305 -16.27 3.44 8.29
CA ASN A 305 -17.23 3.55 9.37
C ASN A 305 -16.96 2.43 10.37
N ASP A 306 -17.06 2.70 11.66
CA ASP A 306 -17.03 1.64 12.68
C ASP A 306 -18.42 0.97 12.82
N VAL A 307 -18.54 0.07 13.80
CA VAL A 307 -19.77 -0.66 14.09
C VAL A 307 -20.89 0.19 14.71
N VAL A 308 -20.57 1.38 15.23
CA VAL A 308 -21.54 2.36 15.76
C VAL A 308 -21.71 3.58 14.85
N SER A 309 -21.19 3.50 13.62
CA SER A 309 -21.27 4.50 12.56
C SER A 309 -20.53 5.83 12.80
N ASN A 310 -19.49 5.87 13.63
CA ASN A 310 -18.54 6.97 13.55
C ASN A 310 -17.81 6.92 12.19
N VAL A 311 -17.54 8.08 11.58
CA VAL A 311 -17.11 8.16 10.17
C VAL A 311 -15.77 8.87 10.04
N THR A 312 -14.87 8.27 9.27
CA THR A 312 -13.63 8.92 8.80
C THR A 312 -13.58 8.93 7.27
N VAL A 313 -13.49 10.13 6.69
CA VAL A 313 -13.35 10.34 5.24
C VAL A 313 -11.89 10.64 4.91
N ASN A 314 -11.36 9.97 3.89
CA ASN A 314 -9.97 10.02 3.46
C ASN A 314 -9.00 9.90 4.64
N PRO A 315 -8.97 8.71 5.30
CA PRO A 315 -8.15 8.49 6.48
C PRO A 315 -6.71 8.96 6.29
N ALA A 316 -6.18 9.62 7.31
CA ALA A 316 -4.79 10.07 7.30
C ALA A 316 -3.82 8.88 7.18
N LEU A 317 -2.62 9.16 6.68
CA LEU A 317 -1.54 8.17 6.66
C LEU A 317 -1.23 7.69 8.09
N PRO A 318 -1.05 6.38 8.30
CA PRO A 318 -0.67 5.84 9.61
C PRO A 318 0.74 6.29 10.02
N VAL A 319 1.07 6.18 11.31
CA VAL A 319 2.43 6.48 11.81
C VAL A 319 3.45 5.48 11.28
N LYS A 320 3.05 4.21 11.03
CA LYS A 320 3.82 3.23 10.27
C LYS A 320 3.32 3.22 8.82
N THR A 321 3.93 4.06 7.97
CA THR A 321 3.72 4.06 6.50
C THR A 321 4.63 3.09 5.77
N ASP A 322 5.44 2.35 6.51
CA ASP A 322 6.44 1.47 5.97
C ASP A 322 5.76 0.22 5.38
N LEU A 323 5.82 0.08 4.05
CA LEU A 323 5.38 -1.12 3.35
C LEU A 323 6.33 -2.30 3.58
N HIS A 324 7.44 -2.10 4.30
CA HIS A 324 8.52 -3.05 4.47
C HIS A 324 8.48 -3.73 5.84
N ASP A 325 8.71 -5.04 5.82
CA ASP A 325 9.24 -5.81 6.94
C ASP A 325 10.35 -6.70 6.33
N SER A 326 11.48 -6.10 5.93
CA SER A 326 12.74 -6.73 5.45
C SER A 326 12.58 -8.05 4.65
N PRO A 327 12.73 -8.07 3.31
CA PRO A 327 13.52 -7.14 2.48
C PRO A 327 12.75 -5.90 1.97
N ASP A 328 13.49 -4.92 1.44
CA ASP A 328 12.93 -3.79 0.66
C ASP A 328 12.13 -4.31 -0.53
N ILE A 329 11.04 -3.63 -0.88
CA ILE A 329 10.17 -4.05 -1.99
C ILE A 329 10.53 -3.24 -3.23
N LYS A 330 11.30 -3.87 -4.12
CA LYS A 330 11.73 -3.31 -5.40
C LYS A 330 10.73 -3.67 -6.49
N VAL A 331 10.32 -2.67 -7.24
CA VAL A 331 9.50 -2.82 -8.44
C VAL A 331 10.38 -2.62 -9.65
N ASP A 332 10.38 -3.60 -10.55
CA ASP A 332 11.12 -3.52 -11.80
C ASP A 332 10.26 -4.02 -12.95
N GLY A 333 9.58 -3.09 -13.60
CA GLY A 333 8.76 -3.30 -14.78
C GLY A 333 9.48 -2.97 -16.09
N VAL A 334 10.80 -2.80 -16.10
CA VAL A 334 11.57 -2.44 -17.29
C VAL A 334 12.18 -3.72 -17.88
N LYS A 335 12.06 -3.92 -19.20
CA LYS A 335 12.66 -5.10 -19.87
C LYS A 335 14.11 -4.81 -20.26
N PRO A 336 14.99 -5.81 -20.22
CA PRO A 336 16.37 -5.67 -20.68
C PRO A 336 16.43 -5.49 -22.19
N THR A 337 17.32 -4.62 -22.64
CA THR A 337 17.60 -4.36 -24.07
C THR A 337 19.07 -4.55 -24.39
N VAL A 338 19.39 -4.72 -25.68
CA VAL A 338 20.77 -4.68 -26.17
C VAL A 338 21.19 -3.24 -26.47
N THR A 339 22.31 -2.80 -25.90
CA THR A 339 22.84 -1.44 -26.13
C THR A 339 23.91 -1.41 -27.22
N SER A 340 24.57 -2.54 -27.47
CA SER A 340 25.53 -2.70 -28.57
C SER A 340 25.73 -4.18 -28.92
N ILE A 341 25.83 -4.47 -30.22
CA ILE A 341 26.21 -5.79 -30.74
C ILE A 341 27.37 -5.62 -31.74
N THR A 342 28.41 -6.46 -31.63
CA THR A 342 29.45 -6.59 -32.67
C THR A 342 29.55 -8.04 -33.14
N GLU A 343 29.54 -8.26 -34.45
CA GLU A 343 29.71 -9.58 -35.06
C GLU A 343 30.98 -9.65 -35.90
N THR A 344 31.81 -10.67 -35.64
CA THR A 344 33.08 -10.88 -36.34
C THR A 344 33.37 -12.36 -36.51
N SER A 345 34.20 -12.71 -37.49
CA SER A 345 34.80 -14.04 -37.61
C SER A 345 36.30 -14.04 -37.31
N ASN A 346 36.85 -15.21 -37.05
CA ASN A 346 38.30 -15.43 -36.99
C ASN A 346 38.97 -15.61 -38.38
N ASN A 347 38.25 -15.37 -39.48
CA ASN A 347 38.84 -15.39 -40.82
C ASN A 347 39.77 -14.18 -41.00
N ALA A 348 40.70 -14.27 -41.95
CA ALA A 348 41.58 -13.15 -42.31
C ALA A 348 40.79 -11.89 -42.71
N ASN A 349 39.63 -12.05 -43.37
CA ASN A 349 38.61 -11.02 -43.47
C ASN A 349 37.51 -11.31 -42.44
N ASN A 350 37.49 -10.54 -41.35
CA ASN A 350 36.57 -10.76 -40.22
C ASN A 350 35.07 -10.55 -40.55
N LYS A 351 34.72 -10.19 -41.79
CA LYS A 351 33.35 -10.13 -42.32
C LYS A 351 32.97 -11.30 -43.23
N LYS A 352 33.87 -12.27 -43.37
CA LYS A 352 33.64 -13.52 -44.10
C LYS A 352 33.91 -14.71 -43.20
N ALA A 353 33.21 -15.81 -43.41
CA ALA A 353 33.50 -17.07 -42.75
C ALA A 353 33.41 -18.22 -43.76
N LYS A 354 34.22 -19.25 -43.54
CA LYS A 354 34.17 -20.51 -44.29
C LYS A 354 34.14 -21.70 -43.32
N PRO A 355 33.94 -22.94 -43.77
CA PRO A 355 34.02 -24.12 -42.92
C PRO A 355 35.27 -24.12 -42.03
N GLY A 356 35.09 -24.29 -40.72
CA GLY A 356 36.15 -24.24 -39.70
C GLY A 356 36.37 -22.88 -39.05
N ASP A 357 35.80 -21.80 -39.60
CA ASP A 357 35.85 -20.48 -38.97
C ASP A 357 34.82 -20.36 -37.83
N LYS A 358 35.12 -19.48 -36.88
CA LYS A 358 34.29 -19.17 -35.72
C LYS A 358 33.74 -17.76 -35.82
N ILE A 359 32.43 -17.63 -35.64
CA ILE A 359 31.72 -16.38 -35.44
C ILE A 359 31.70 -16.05 -33.95
N THR A 360 31.97 -14.79 -33.63
CA THR A 360 31.95 -14.24 -32.28
C THR A 360 31.08 -12.99 -32.25
N LEU A 361 30.06 -13.01 -31.39
CA LEU A 361 29.23 -11.86 -31.00
C LEU A 361 29.71 -11.30 -29.66
N SER A 362 29.83 -9.98 -29.56
CA SER A 362 29.92 -9.26 -28.28
C SER A 362 28.63 -8.47 -28.06
N ILE A 363 27.99 -8.66 -26.90
CA ILE A 363 26.63 -8.20 -26.61
C ILE A 363 26.63 -7.39 -25.32
N ALA A 364 26.38 -6.08 -25.41
CA ALA A 364 26.14 -5.21 -24.26
C ALA A 364 24.63 -5.05 -24.01
N THR A 365 24.25 -4.95 -22.74
CA THR A 365 22.86 -4.92 -22.25
C THR A 365 22.57 -3.63 -21.49
N SER A 366 21.31 -3.22 -21.40
CA SER A 366 20.90 -1.99 -20.67
C SER A 366 20.93 -2.13 -19.16
N GLU A 367 20.94 -3.37 -18.65
CA GLU A 367 20.90 -3.68 -17.24
C GLU A 367 21.52 -5.05 -16.93
N THR A 368 21.57 -5.36 -15.64
CA THR A 368 22.07 -6.62 -15.10
C THR A 368 21.06 -7.75 -15.35
N LEU A 369 21.55 -8.87 -15.89
CA LEU A 369 20.72 -10.04 -16.14
C LEU A 369 20.54 -10.91 -14.89
N LYS A 370 19.55 -11.81 -14.91
CA LYS A 370 19.31 -12.75 -13.80
C LYS A 370 20.57 -13.52 -13.44
N THR A 371 20.95 -13.49 -12.16
CA THR A 371 22.10 -14.22 -11.63
C THR A 371 22.07 -15.69 -12.04
N GLY A 372 23.18 -16.20 -12.56
CA GLY A 372 23.31 -17.59 -13.02
C GLY A 372 22.69 -17.87 -14.39
N THR A 373 22.09 -16.87 -15.04
CA THR A 373 21.64 -16.95 -16.44
C THR A 373 22.58 -16.15 -17.35
N LYS A 374 22.53 -16.45 -18.65
CA LYS A 374 23.23 -15.74 -19.72
C LYS A 374 22.23 -15.45 -20.84
N PRO A 375 22.55 -14.53 -21.78
CA PRO A 375 21.76 -14.39 -23.00
C PRO A 375 21.59 -15.74 -23.69
N VAL A 376 20.39 -16.02 -24.20
CA VAL A 376 20.17 -17.17 -25.09
C VAL A 376 20.44 -16.66 -26.51
N VAL A 377 21.42 -17.26 -27.17
CA VAL A 377 21.91 -16.79 -28.47
C VAL A 377 21.95 -17.94 -29.46
N GLN A 378 21.38 -17.73 -30.64
CA GLN A 378 21.62 -18.59 -31.80
C GLN A 378 22.42 -17.82 -32.85
N ILE A 379 23.30 -18.50 -33.58
CA ILE A 379 24.06 -17.99 -34.73
C ILE A 379 23.94 -19.02 -35.85
N ALA A 380 23.62 -18.57 -37.06
CA ALA A 380 23.30 -19.39 -38.22
C ALA A 380 22.22 -20.46 -37.95
N GLY A 381 21.29 -20.19 -37.03
CA GLY A 381 20.24 -21.13 -36.60
C GLY A 381 20.71 -22.23 -35.63
N HIS A 382 21.91 -22.10 -35.06
CA HIS A 382 22.47 -23.02 -34.08
C HIS A 382 22.71 -22.33 -32.73
N ASP A 383 22.52 -23.07 -31.64
CA ASP A 383 22.83 -22.57 -30.29
C ASP A 383 24.31 -22.16 -30.18
N ALA A 384 24.55 -20.93 -29.76
CA ALA A 384 25.89 -20.39 -29.55
C ALA A 384 26.39 -20.71 -28.13
N THR A 385 27.71 -20.83 -27.98
CA THR A 385 28.34 -20.95 -26.67
C THR A 385 28.50 -19.55 -26.07
N VAL A 386 27.75 -19.25 -25.00
CA VAL A 386 27.75 -17.93 -24.35
C VAL A 386 28.63 -17.91 -23.10
N SER A 387 29.48 -16.89 -22.98
CA SER A 387 30.42 -16.66 -21.89
C SER A 387 30.37 -15.21 -21.38
N GLY A 388 30.94 -14.97 -20.19
CA GLY A 388 30.77 -13.73 -19.43
C GLY A 388 29.87 -13.94 -18.21
N THR A 389 30.11 -13.14 -17.17
CA THR A 389 29.28 -13.06 -15.95
C THR A 389 28.46 -11.78 -15.91
N GLU A 390 28.93 -10.74 -16.60
CA GLU A 390 28.32 -9.43 -16.69
C GLU A 390 28.50 -8.88 -18.11
N SER A 391 27.79 -7.79 -18.42
CA SER A 391 27.86 -7.09 -19.70
C SER A 391 29.26 -6.53 -19.96
N PRO A 392 29.87 -6.72 -21.15
CA PRO A 392 29.32 -7.42 -22.32
C PRO A 392 29.52 -8.95 -22.27
N TYR A 393 28.54 -9.68 -22.79
CA TYR A 393 28.60 -11.13 -22.99
C TYR A 393 29.25 -11.48 -24.34
N THR A 394 29.89 -12.65 -24.42
CA THR A 394 30.47 -13.17 -25.67
C THR A 394 29.77 -14.45 -26.07
N ALA A 395 29.21 -14.51 -27.28
CA ALA A 395 28.58 -15.70 -27.84
C ALA A 395 29.34 -16.19 -29.08
N GLU A 396 29.62 -17.48 -29.16
CA GLU A 396 30.44 -18.04 -30.24
C GLU A 396 29.80 -19.26 -30.90
N TYR A 397 29.94 -19.35 -32.23
CA TYR A 397 29.57 -20.53 -33.02
C TYR A 397 30.68 -20.84 -34.04
N THR A 398 31.03 -22.11 -34.19
CA THR A 398 32.06 -22.56 -35.14
C THR A 398 31.43 -23.41 -36.22
N PHE A 399 31.57 -22.98 -37.49
CA PHE A 399 31.14 -23.79 -38.62
C PHE A 399 31.98 -25.06 -38.69
N ALA A 400 31.32 -26.21 -38.86
CA ALA A 400 32.04 -27.49 -38.99
C ALA A 400 33.09 -27.42 -40.10
N ALA A 401 34.31 -27.89 -39.83
CA ALA A 401 35.41 -27.83 -40.80
C ALA A 401 35.23 -28.81 -41.98
N SER A 402 34.40 -29.85 -41.81
CA SER A 402 34.10 -30.86 -42.84
C SER A 402 32.63 -31.23 -42.79
N ASN A 403 32.09 -31.63 -43.95
CA ASN A 403 30.67 -32.02 -44.12
C ASN A 403 29.68 -30.97 -43.56
N ASN A 404 30.03 -29.69 -43.69
CA ASN A 404 29.23 -28.59 -43.16
C ASN A 404 27.93 -28.42 -43.97
N THR A 405 26.81 -28.21 -43.27
CA THR A 405 25.46 -28.18 -43.87
C THR A 405 24.63 -26.93 -43.56
N ASP A 406 25.16 -25.96 -42.79
CA ASP A 406 24.58 -24.61 -42.61
C ASP A 406 24.20 -23.94 -43.95
N SER A 407 23.43 -22.86 -43.94
CA SER A 407 23.15 -22.13 -45.18
C SER A 407 24.28 -21.14 -45.49
N GLU A 408 24.61 -20.95 -46.77
CA GLU A 408 25.47 -19.84 -47.21
C GLU A 408 24.71 -18.51 -47.16
N GLY A 409 25.45 -17.41 -47.01
CA GLY A 409 24.92 -16.07 -46.85
C GLY A 409 25.18 -15.50 -45.46
N ASP A 410 24.39 -14.51 -45.06
CA ASP A 410 24.56 -13.82 -43.77
C ASP A 410 24.38 -14.79 -42.59
N ALA A 411 25.31 -14.77 -41.66
CA ALA A 411 25.30 -15.55 -40.43
C ALA A 411 24.32 -14.93 -39.42
N VAL A 412 23.02 -15.11 -39.68
CA VAL A 412 21.94 -14.57 -38.83
C VAL A 412 22.03 -15.04 -37.38
N PHE A 413 21.71 -14.18 -36.42
CA PHE A 413 21.62 -14.45 -35.00
C PHE A 413 20.27 -14.04 -34.39
N THR A 414 19.94 -14.68 -33.26
CA THR A 414 18.85 -14.24 -32.39
C THR A 414 19.33 -14.17 -30.95
N ILE A 415 18.93 -13.13 -30.22
CA ILE A 415 19.29 -12.93 -28.81
C ILE A 415 18.01 -12.70 -27.99
N THR A 416 17.86 -13.41 -26.89
CA THR A 416 16.87 -13.10 -25.84
C THR A 416 17.54 -12.96 -24.47
N LEU A 417 17.01 -12.05 -23.66
CA LEU A 417 17.55 -11.65 -22.36
C LEU A 417 16.48 -11.82 -21.28
N ILE A 418 16.91 -12.07 -20.03
CA ILE A 418 16.06 -12.08 -18.84
C ILE A 418 16.80 -11.32 -17.73
N ASP A 419 16.17 -10.30 -17.16
CA ASP A 419 16.74 -9.48 -16.09
C ASP A 419 16.57 -10.11 -14.70
N THR A 420 17.05 -9.41 -13.66
CA THR A 420 16.93 -9.87 -12.26
C THR A 420 15.50 -10.00 -11.74
N ALA A 421 14.53 -9.27 -12.31
CA ALA A 421 13.12 -9.32 -11.96
C ALA A 421 12.33 -10.36 -12.80
N GLU A 422 13.04 -11.12 -13.63
CA GLU A 422 12.50 -12.10 -14.58
C GLU A 422 11.72 -11.49 -15.75
N ASN A 423 11.91 -10.21 -16.07
CA ASN A 423 11.35 -9.64 -17.28
C ASN A 423 12.14 -10.14 -18.48
N ALA A 424 11.44 -10.81 -19.40
CA ALA A 424 12.02 -11.26 -20.66
C ALA A 424 12.02 -10.13 -21.70
N SER A 425 13.12 -10.01 -22.44
CA SER A 425 13.20 -9.12 -23.60
C SER A 425 12.37 -9.64 -24.77
N GLU A 426 12.16 -8.79 -25.77
CA GLU A 426 11.87 -9.25 -27.12
C GLU A 426 13.09 -9.96 -27.73
N THR A 427 12.90 -10.65 -28.86
CA THR A 427 14.00 -11.25 -29.61
C THR A 427 14.71 -10.19 -30.45
N PHE A 428 16.02 -10.02 -30.24
CA PHE A 428 16.86 -9.15 -31.06
C PHE A 428 17.52 -9.95 -32.19
N ASN A 429 17.65 -9.34 -33.37
CA ASN A 429 18.23 -9.92 -34.59
C ASN A 429 19.01 -8.84 -35.39
N GLU A 430 19.36 -9.13 -36.64
CA GLU A 430 20.17 -8.30 -37.55
C GLU A 430 19.51 -6.96 -37.90
N GLY A 431 18.19 -6.85 -37.71
CA GLY A 431 17.44 -5.61 -37.90
C GLY A 431 17.62 -4.59 -36.76
N ASN A 432 18.33 -4.97 -35.68
CA ASN A 432 18.56 -4.10 -34.55
C ASN A 432 19.53 -2.95 -34.90
N THR A 433 19.17 -1.72 -34.55
CA THR A 433 19.96 -0.52 -34.84
C THR A 433 21.28 -0.44 -34.08
N ASN A 434 21.46 -1.24 -33.03
CA ASN A 434 22.64 -1.23 -32.15
C ASN A 434 23.74 -2.18 -32.63
N ILE A 435 23.60 -2.76 -33.83
CA ILE A 435 24.65 -3.57 -34.45
C ILE A 435 25.69 -2.65 -35.08
N SER A 436 26.95 -2.88 -34.74
CA SER A 436 28.08 -2.15 -35.32
C SER A 436 28.95 -3.08 -36.16
N GLY A 437 29.31 -2.62 -37.35
CA GLY A 437 30.19 -3.32 -38.28
C GLY A 437 29.51 -4.29 -39.27
N GLY A 438 28.19 -4.49 -39.22
CA GLY A 438 27.46 -5.37 -40.14
C GLY A 438 27.67 -6.88 -39.90
N THR A 439 26.90 -7.68 -40.64
CA THR A 439 26.82 -9.15 -40.54
C THR A 439 28.01 -9.86 -41.18
N VAL A 440 28.39 -11.03 -40.66
CA VAL A 440 29.39 -11.89 -41.30
C VAL A 440 28.71 -12.73 -42.39
N VAL A 441 29.33 -12.83 -43.57
CA VAL A 441 28.83 -13.67 -44.66
C VAL A 441 29.57 -15.01 -44.66
N PHE A 442 28.84 -16.09 -44.46
CA PHE A 442 29.33 -17.46 -44.55
C PHE A 442 29.30 -17.98 -45.99
N ASP A 443 30.40 -18.58 -46.41
CA ASP A 443 30.60 -19.13 -47.74
C ASP A 443 31.41 -20.44 -47.65
N ARG A 444 30.84 -21.53 -48.15
CA ARG A 444 31.50 -22.83 -48.18
C ARG A 444 31.82 -23.32 -49.57
N THR A 445 31.38 -22.61 -50.59
CA THR A 445 31.56 -23.01 -51.97
C THR A 445 33.02 -22.80 -52.32
N LEU A 446 33.66 -23.86 -52.81
CA LEU A 446 35.05 -23.73 -53.22
C LEU A 446 35.11 -23.05 -54.59
N PRO A 447 36.04 -22.11 -54.80
CA PRO A 447 36.19 -21.49 -56.11
C PRO A 447 36.65 -22.54 -57.11
N THR A 448 36.04 -22.53 -58.29
CA THR A 448 36.46 -23.34 -59.43
C THR A 448 37.12 -22.44 -60.48
N ILE A 449 38.13 -22.98 -61.16
CA ILE A 449 38.83 -22.28 -62.24
C ILE A 449 38.46 -22.93 -63.57
N SER A 450 38.11 -22.11 -64.56
CA SER A 450 37.78 -22.51 -65.92
C SER A 450 38.52 -21.64 -66.95
N ASN A 451 38.39 -21.99 -68.23
CA ASN A 451 38.92 -21.23 -69.37
C ASN A 451 40.42 -20.90 -69.25
N ILE A 452 41.21 -21.86 -68.76
CA ILE A 452 42.66 -21.67 -68.59
C ILE A 452 43.30 -21.59 -69.98
N SER A 453 43.97 -20.48 -70.26
CA SER A 453 44.78 -20.30 -71.46
C SER A 453 46.18 -19.82 -71.09
N ILE A 454 47.19 -20.32 -71.79
CA ILE A 454 48.59 -19.90 -71.64
C ILE A 454 49.06 -19.45 -73.01
N THR A 455 49.54 -18.21 -73.08
CA THR A 455 50.04 -17.61 -74.32
C THR A 455 51.34 -16.86 -74.06
N SER A 456 52.11 -16.65 -75.11
CA SER A 456 53.35 -15.88 -75.12
C SER A 456 53.18 -14.62 -75.96
N ASN A 457 53.90 -13.56 -75.61
CA ASN A 457 53.99 -12.35 -76.43
C ASN A 457 54.94 -12.49 -77.65
N ASN A 458 55.36 -13.71 -78.00
CA ASN A 458 56.19 -13.97 -79.17
C ASN A 458 55.49 -13.53 -80.47
N SER A 459 56.18 -12.72 -81.27
CA SER A 459 55.60 -12.08 -82.46
C SER A 459 55.32 -13.02 -83.64
N LEU A 460 55.87 -14.23 -83.66
CA LEU A 460 55.68 -15.20 -84.74
C LEU A 460 54.63 -16.27 -84.40
N ASP A 461 54.55 -16.70 -83.14
CA ASP A 461 53.64 -17.75 -82.69
C ASP A 461 53.41 -17.65 -81.17
N ASN A 462 52.18 -17.34 -80.74
CA ASN A 462 51.83 -17.17 -79.32
C ASN A 462 51.85 -18.47 -78.50
N LYS A 463 52.11 -19.62 -79.14
CA LYS A 463 52.35 -20.91 -78.48
C LYS A 463 53.84 -21.20 -78.24
N LYS A 464 54.74 -20.30 -78.64
CA LYS A 464 56.20 -20.43 -78.46
C LYS A 464 56.74 -19.26 -77.63
N ALA A 465 57.79 -19.52 -76.87
CA ALA A 465 58.51 -18.48 -76.13
C ALA A 465 60.02 -18.67 -76.30
N LYS A 466 60.74 -17.56 -76.50
CA LYS A 466 62.21 -17.46 -76.42
C LYS A 466 62.62 -16.59 -75.23
N VAL A 467 63.93 -16.49 -74.98
CA VAL A 467 64.46 -15.60 -73.94
C VAL A 467 63.99 -14.16 -74.20
N GLY A 468 63.38 -13.56 -73.17
CA GLY A 468 62.83 -12.20 -73.22
C GLY A 468 61.33 -12.12 -73.53
N ASP A 469 60.68 -13.23 -73.90
CA ASP A 469 59.23 -13.27 -74.07
C ASP A 469 58.52 -13.34 -72.71
N VAL A 470 57.33 -12.74 -72.61
CA VAL A 470 56.41 -12.81 -71.47
C VAL A 470 55.42 -13.93 -71.73
N VAL A 471 55.30 -14.86 -70.78
CA VAL A 471 54.26 -15.90 -70.79
C VAL A 471 53.14 -15.46 -69.86
N SER A 472 51.93 -15.38 -70.39
CA SER A 472 50.73 -14.98 -69.66
C SER A 472 49.77 -16.16 -69.54
N MET A 473 49.30 -16.40 -68.31
CA MET A 473 48.18 -17.28 -68.04
C MET A 473 46.94 -16.44 -67.75
N THR A 474 45.84 -16.78 -68.42
CA THR A 474 44.51 -16.23 -68.11
C THR A 474 43.58 -17.36 -67.72
N PHE A 475 42.69 -17.09 -66.78
CA PHE A 475 41.67 -18.01 -66.31
C PHE A 475 40.47 -17.25 -65.79
N LEU A 476 39.33 -17.93 -65.68
CA LEU A 476 38.12 -17.41 -65.04
C LEU A 476 37.88 -18.16 -63.74
N ALA A 477 37.67 -17.43 -62.66
CA ALA A 477 37.21 -17.98 -61.39
C ALA A 477 35.68 -17.94 -61.33
N SER A 478 35.07 -18.92 -60.65
CA SER A 478 33.61 -18.92 -60.42
C SER A 478 33.13 -17.83 -59.45
N GLU A 479 34.06 -17.17 -58.75
CA GLU A 479 33.80 -16.14 -57.77
C GLU A 479 35.05 -15.27 -57.54
N PRO A 480 34.95 -14.10 -56.86
CA PRO A 480 36.10 -13.29 -56.49
C PRO A 480 37.09 -14.03 -55.60
N LEU A 481 38.37 -14.02 -55.98
CA LEU A 481 39.44 -14.68 -55.23
C LEU A 481 40.21 -13.68 -54.38
N GLN A 482 40.72 -14.11 -53.23
CA GLN A 482 41.93 -13.49 -52.68
C GLN A 482 43.09 -13.66 -53.66
N THR A 483 44.09 -12.77 -53.61
CA THR A 483 45.21 -12.74 -54.55
C THR A 483 45.78 -14.15 -54.81
N PRO A 484 45.56 -14.73 -56.00
CA PRO A 484 45.93 -16.11 -56.27
C PRO A 484 47.44 -16.24 -56.48
N VAL A 485 48.02 -17.36 -56.03
CA VAL A 485 49.41 -17.71 -56.33
C VAL A 485 49.43 -18.56 -57.60
N VAL A 486 50.04 -18.03 -58.66
CA VAL A 486 50.19 -18.73 -59.95
C VAL A 486 51.67 -19.03 -60.18
N LYS A 487 52.00 -20.27 -60.57
CA LYS A 487 53.36 -20.67 -60.97
C LYS A 487 53.33 -21.16 -62.42
N ILE A 488 53.98 -20.42 -63.32
CA ILE A 488 54.12 -20.79 -64.73
C ILE A 488 55.49 -21.45 -64.93
N ALA A 489 55.52 -22.57 -65.66
CA ALA A 489 56.73 -23.30 -66.06
C ALA A 489 57.70 -23.63 -64.89
N ARG A 490 57.40 -24.69 -64.12
CA ARG A 490 58.24 -25.31 -63.06
C ARG A 490 59.70 -24.82 -63.04
N ALA A 491 59.95 -23.66 -62.43
CA ALA A 491 61.31 -23.17 -62.26
C ALA A 491 61.94 -24.00 -61.14
N ASN A 492 62.90 -24.86 -61.48
CA ASN A 492 63.74 -25.54 -60.51
C ASN A 492 64.78 -24.58 -59.88
N ASP A 493 64.48 -23.29 -59.83
CA ASP A 493 65.41 -22.26 -59.35
C ASP A 493 64.61 -21.13 -58.68
N ASP A 494 64.99 -20.85 -57.44
CA ASP A 494 64.24 -20.08 -56.43
C ASP A 494 64.39 -18.56 -56.62
N SER A 495 64.40 -18.08 -57.87
CA SER A 495 64.52 -16.65 -58.17
C SER A 495 63.39 -16.12 -59.06
N PRO A 496 62.59 -15.13 -58.60
CA PRO A 496 61.58 -14.51 -59.45
C PRO A 496 62.27 -13.73 -60.57
N LYS A 497 62.07 -14.14 -61.83
CA LYS A 497 62.49 -13.35 -63.00
C LYS A 497 61.36 -12.42 -63.43
N ALA A 498 61.72 -11.18 -63.75
CA ALA A 498 60.87 -9.99 -63.85
C ALA A 498 59.85 -9.94 -65.02
N ALA A 499 59.29 -11.06 -65.48
CA ALA A 499 58.41 -11.09 -66.66
C ALA A 499 57.06 -11.79 -66.47
N ASP A 500 56.73 -12.32 -65.29
CA ASP A 500 55.43 -12.94 -65.06
C ASP A 500 54.36 -11.87 -64.79
N THR A 501 53.52 -11.59 -65.79
CA THR A 501 52.36 -10.69 -65.64
C THR A 501 51.11 -11.52 -65.45
N ILE A 502 50.53 -11.48 -64.24
CA ILE A 502 49.25 -12.12 -63.92
C ILE A 502 48.13 -11.11 -64.18
N THR A 503 47.21 -11.43 -65.08
CA THR A 503 45.98 -10.62 -65.27
C THR A 503 44.79 -11.47 -64.83
N ASN A 504 44.25 -11.16 -63.64
CA ASN A 504 42.95 -11.70 -63.22
C ASN A 504 41.85 -10.91 -63.93
N VAL A 505 40.99 -11.59 -64.67
CA VAL A 505 39.83 -11.00 -65.34
C VAL A 505 38.56 -11.54 -64.67
N GLY A 506 38.42 -11.29 -63.37
CA GLY A 506 37.21 -11.63 -62.61
C GLY A 506 36.15 -10.53 -62.78
N GLN A 507 34.89 -10.93 -62.96
CA GLN A 507 33.72 -10.04 -62.80
C GLN A 507 33.40 -9.83 -61.33
#